data_AF-A0A557ZYJ4-F1
#
_entry.id   AF-A0A557ZYJ4-F1
#
_cell.length_a   1.000
_cell.length_b   1.000
_cell.length_c   1.000
_cell.angle_alpha   90.00
_cell.angle_beta   90.00
_cell.angle_gamma   90.00
#
_symmetry.space_group_name_H-M   'P 1'
#
loop_
_entity.id
_entity.type
_entity.pdbx_description
1 polymer ?
#
loop_
_entity_poly.entity_id
_entity_poly.type
_entity_poly.pdbx_seq_one_letter_code
_entity_poly.pdbx_strand_id
1 'polypeptide(L)'
;MRKVIAAASSSAVVAGTAVTALLAGAGTGAAAPASLTLNYSCPFPLIGTQTLQIALSADIPATATVGQPVPAFDVKTVSTVPSTATQGLSLVGAATVEGSAAAASTVTAPQGTLPVTVPATIPPTPVPSSGSFQVTATGSAPSMTFTKAGTATITVGDIKLTLHPKKADGTDTGLGTFDSQCTQV
;
A
#
# COMPACT_ATOMS: atom_id res chain seq x y z
N MET A 1 5.20 -1.16 11.23
CA MET A 1 5.94 -2.41 11.53
C MET A 1 7.32 -2.05 12.06
N ARG A 2 7.72 -2.56 13.23
CA ARG A 2 9.08 -2.39 13.76
C ARG A 2 9.94 -3.56 13.29
N LYS A 3 10.85 -3.33 12.34
CA LYS A 3 11.90 -4.30 11.99
C LYS A 3 13.22 -3.80 12.58
N VAL A 4 13.80 -4.57 13.48
CA VAL A 4 15.09 -4.28 14.14
C VAL A 4 16.17 -5.08 13.43
N ILE A 5 17.25 -4.43 13.02
CA ILE A 5 18.45 -5.08 12.50
C ILE A 5 19.52 -4.95 13.58
N ALA A 6 19.85 -6.07 14.24
CA ALA A 6 20.88 -6.14 15.27
C ALA A 6 22.18 -6.70 14.66
N ALA A 7 23.31 -6.05 14.94
CA ALA A 7 24.64 -6.60 14.74
C ALA A 7 25.13 -7.14 16.09
N ALA A 8 25.51 -8.42 16.16
CA ALA A 8 26.01 -9.04 17.39
C ALA A 8 27.44 -9.55 17.22
N SER A 9 28.30 -9.12 18.15
CA SER A 9 29.64 -9.65 18.42
C SER A 9 29.56 -10.90 19.30
N SER A 10 30.32 -11.94 18.92
CA SER A 10 30.29 -13.32 19.41
C SER A 10 30.55 -13.50 20.91
N SER A 11 29.74 -14.33 21.59
CA SER A 11 30.19 -15.47 22.40
C SER A 11 29.03 -16.27 23.03
N ALA A 12 29.26 -17.58 23.14
CA ALA A 12 28.53 -18.63 23.86
C ALA A 12 27.26 -19.24 23.19
N VAL A 13 27.41 -20.53 22.88
CA VAL A 13 26.42 -21.44 22.28
C VAL A 13 25.39 -21.84 23.34
N VAL A 14 24.11 -21.60 23.06
CA VAL A 14 22.98 -22.31 23.69
C VAL A 14 22.08 -22.84 22.58
N ALA A 15 21.82 -24.14 22.61
CA ALA A 15 20.95 -24.83 21.67
C ALA A 15 19.53 -24.26 21.73
N GLY A 16 19.12 -23.65 20.63
CA GLY A 16 17.76 -23.25 20.32
C GLY A 16 17.71 -23.02 18.82
N THR A 17 16.69 -23.54 18.14
CA THR A 17 16.49 -23.34 16.70
C THR A 17 16.23 -21.86 16.44
N ALA A 18 17.30 -21.11 16.20
CA ALA A 18 17.28 -19.72 15.78
C ALA A 18 17.80 -19.68 14.33
N VAL A 19 16.95 -19.22 13.41
CA VAL A 19 17.36 -18.93 12.04
C VAL A 19 18.22 -17.67 12.08
N THR A 20 19.53 -17.85 12.02
CA THR A 20 20.50 -16.77 11.87
C THR A 20 20.60 -16.38 10.39
N ALA A 21 20.21 -15.15 10.04
CA ALA A 21 20.51 -14.59 8.73
C ALA A 21 21.92 -14.00 8.77
N LEU A 22 22.84 -14.57 7.99
CA LEU A 22 24.19 -14.04 7.78
C LEU A 22 24.13 -12.80 6.88
N LEU A 23 24.74 -11.69 7.29
CA LEU A 23 25.13 -10.62 6.37
C LEU A 23 26.54 -10.91 5.84
N ALA A 24 26.62 -11.71 4.77
CA ALA A 24 27.80 -11.78 3.92
C ALA A 24 27.72 -10.68 2.85
N GLY A 25 28.87 -10.05 2.56
CA GLY A 25 28.97 -8.95 1.59
C GLY A 25 28.48 -9.32 0.18
N ALA A 26 28.11 -8.27 -0.57
CA ALA A 26 27.76 -8.31 -2.00
C ALA A 26 26.71 -9.38 -2.38
N GLY A 27 25.56 -9.37 -1.72
CA GLY A 27 24.34 -9.96 -2.24
C GLY A 27 23.24 -8.92 -2.23
N THR A 28 22.61 -8.65 -3.37
CA THR A 28 21.29 -8.01 -3.39
C THR A 28 20.38 -8.88 -2.51
N GLY A 29 20.07 -8.41 -1.30
CA GLY A 29 19.18 -9.15 -0.41
C GLY A 29 17.88 -9.41 -1.16
N ALA A 30 17.51 -10.68 -1.27
CA ALA A 30 16.26 -11.06 -1.91
C ALA A 30 15.11 -10.24 -1.28
N ALA A 31 14.27 -9.66 -2.13
CA ALA A 31 13.09 -8.96 -1.65
C ALA A 31 12.23 -9.92 -0.84
N ALA A 32 11.87 -9.52 0.38
CA ALA A 32 11.04 -10.33 1.24
C ALA A 32 9.59 -9.82 1.13
N PRO A 33 8.60 -10.71 0.94
CA PRO A 33 7.22 -10.29 0.87
C PRO A 33 6.83 -9.62 2.18
N ALA A 34 6.41 -8.36 2.08
CA ALA A 34 5.85 -7.58 3.16
C ALA A 34 4.35 -7.46 2.94
N SER A 35 3.55 -7.88 3.92
CA SER A 35 2.10 -7.73 3.88
C SER A 35 1.60 -6.94 5.09
N LEU A 36 0.63 -6.06 4.86
CA LEU A 36 0.05 -5.23 5.91
C LEU A 36 -1.43 -5.01 5.62
N THR A 37 -2.27 -5.16 6.64
CA THR A 37 -3.70 -4.82 6.52
C THR A 37 -3.97 -3.56 7.32
N LEU A 38 -4.56 -2.56 6.67
CA LEU A 38 -4.89 -1.26 7.25
C LEU A 38 -6.37 -0.94 7.04
N ASN A 39 -6.98 -0.24 7.99
CA ASN A 39 -8.32 0.28 7.83
C ASN A 39 -8.26 1.78 7.55
N TYR A 40 -9.18 2.24 6.70
CA TYR A 40 -9.28 3.63 6.30
C TYR A 40 -10.71 4.12 6.41
N SER A 41 -10.87 5.33 6.91
CA SER A 41 -12.11 6.09 6.93
C SER A 41 -12.12 7.02 5.71
N CYS A 42 -13.05 6.80 4.78
CA CYS A 42 -13.12 7.48 3.50
C CYS A 42 -14.48 8.20 3.33
N PRO A 43 -14.52 9.53 3.18
CA PRO A 43 -15.76 10.25 2.94
C PRO A 43 -16.23 10.09 1.49
N PHE A 44 -17.40 9.47 1.29
CA PHE A 44 -18.00 9.32 -0.05
C PHE A 44 -19.21 10.26 -0.23
N PRO A 45 -19.36 10.92 -1.41
CA PRO A 45 -20.30 12.05 -1.58
C PRO A 45 -21.77 11.80 -1.20
N LEU A 46 -22.28 10.58 -1.40
CA LEU A 46 -23.73 10.28 -1.22
C LEU A 46 -24.05 9.45 0.02
N ILE A 47 -23.06 8.72 0.54
CA ILE A 47 -23.26 7.73 1.62
C ILE A 47 -22.44 8.07 2.87
N GLY A 48 -21.77 9.23 2.87
CA GLY A 48 -20.92 9.66 3.97
C GLY A 48 -19.67 8.80 4.12
N THR A 49 -19.14 8.78 5.34
CA THR A 49 -17.89 8.08 5.66
C THR A 49 -18.06 6.57 5.64
N GLN A 50 -17.16 5.90 4.91
CA GLN A 50 -17.09 4.45 4.80
C GLN A 50 -15.75 3.94 5.33
N THR A 51 -15.78 2.80 6.00
CA THR A 51 -14.56 2.10 6.41
C THR A 51 -14.15 1.09 5.35
N LEU A 52 -12.97 1.25 4.79
CA LEU A 52 -12.35 0.31 3.85
C LEU A 52 -11.22 -0.44 4.55
N GLN A 53 -11.18 -1.76 4.36
CA GLN A 53 -10.03 -2.55 4.76
C GLN A 53 -9.14 -2.78 3.54
N ILE A 54 -7.86 -2.44 3.62
CA ILE A 54 -6.89 -2.54 2.53
C ILE A 54 -5.78 -3.50 2.95
N ALA A 55 -5.67 -4.62 2.25
CA ALA A 55 -4.55 -5.54 2.34
C ALA A 55 -3.47 -5.14 1.32
N LEU A 56 -2.33 -4.68 1.83
CA LEU A 56 -1.14 -4.32 1.07
C LEU A 56 -0.19 -5.52 0.97
N SER A 57 0.43 -5.69 -0.19
CA SER A 57 1.54 -6.63 -0.41
C SER A 57 2.60 -5.98 -1.30
N ALA A 58 3.86 -6.06 -0.91
CA ALA A 58 4.98 -5.56 -1.68
C ALA A 58 6.23 -6.41 -1.43
N ASP A 59 7.07 -6.55 -2.45
CA ASP A 59 8.37 -7.22 -2.33
C ASP A 59 9.44 -6.19 -1.98
N ILE A 60 9.66 -6.00 -0.68
CA ILE A 60 10.57 -4.97 -0.18
C ILE A 60 11.96 -5.59 0.05
N PRO A 61 13.04 -5.00 -0.52
CA PRO A 61 14.40 -5.43 -0.24
C PRO A 61 14.70 -5.44 1.26
N ALA A 62 15.16 -6.58 1.79
CA ALA A 62 15.48 -6.71 3.21
C ALA A 62 16.70 -5.87 3.62
N THR A 63 17.59 -5.60 2.67
CA THR A 63 18.82 -4.81 2.84
C THR A 63 19.01 -3.84 1.68
N ALA A 64 19.69 -2.75 1.96
CA ALA A 64 20.10 -1.75 0.98
C ALA A 64 21.59 -1.42 1.17
N THR A 65 22.34 -1.27 0.08
CA THR A 65 23.74 -0.86 0.14
C THR A 65 23.83 0.65 0.16
N VAL A 66 24.53 1.22 1.14
CA VAL A 66 24.74 2.67 1.23
C VAL A 66 25.40 3.19 -0.05
N GLY A 67 24.88 4.29 -0.58
CA GLY A 67 25.36 4.90 -1.83
C GLY A 67 24.90 4.19 -3.10
N GLN A 68 24.17 3.07 -3.00
CA GLN A 68 23.54 2.42 -4.15
C GLN A 68 22.02 2.66 -4.15
N PRO A 69 21.39 2.83 -5.32
CA PRO A 69 19.95 2.94 -5.39
C PRO A 69 19.29 1.61 -5.02
N VAL A 70 18.30 1.68 -4.14
CA VAL A 70 17.31 0.61 -3.97
C VAL A 70 16.35 0.73 -5.15
N PRO A 71 16.17 -0.33 -5.96
CA PRO A 71 15.30 -0.27 -7.13
C PRO A 71 13.86 0.04 -6.73
N ALA A 72 13.11 0.61 -7.67
CA ALA A 72 11.67 0.68 -7.55
C ALA A 72 11.08 -0.73 -7.39
N PHE A 73 10.00 -0.85 -6.64
CA PHE A 73 9.33 -2.12 -6.41
C PHE A 73 7.81 -1.95 -6.49
N ASP A 74 7.14 -3.02 -6.91
CA ASP A 74 5.70 -3.00 -7.08
C ASP A 74 4.97 -3.17 -5.74
N VAL A 75 3.85 -2.47 -5.63
CA VAL A 75 2.92 -2.53 -4.51
C VAL A 75 1.57 -2.96 -5.06
N LYS A 76 1.04 -4.06 -4.55
CA LYS A 76 -0.32 -4.51 -4.83
C LYS A 76 -1.19 -4.31 -3.61
N THR A 77 -2.41 -3.86 -3.81
CA THR A 77 -3.40 -3.71 -2.75
C THR A 77 -4.70 -4.40 -3.12
N VAL A 78 -5.36 -5.00 -2.13
CA VAL A 78 -6.73 -5.50 -2.26
C VAL A 78 -7.58 -4.81 -1.20
N SER A 79 -8.51 -3.99 -1.66
CA SER A 79 -9.43 -3.23 -0.82
C SER A 79 -10.77 -3.96 -0.74
N THR A 80 -11.24 -4.24 0.47
CA THR A 80 -12.61 -4.72 0.71
C THR A 80 -13.54 -3.53 0.78
N VAL A 81 -14.43 -3.41 -0.21
CA VAL A 81 -15.46 -2.39 -0.30
C VAL A 81 -16.71 -2.88 0.46
N PRO A 82 -17.23 -2.12 1.44
CA PRO A 82 -18.39 -2.53 2.22
C PRO A 82 -19.67 -2.50 1.39
N SER A 83 -20.69 -3.23 1.82
CA SER A 83 -21.99 -3.33 1.13
C SER A 83 -22.72 -1.99 1.01
N THR A 84 -22.47 -1.04 1.91
CA THR A 84 -22.99 0.34 1.85
C THR A 84 -22.39 1.12 0.69
N ALA A 85 -21.09 0.95 0.41
CA ALA A 85 -20.43 1.52 -0.75
C ALA A 85 -20.92 0.89 -2.05
N THR A 86 -21.13 -0.43 -2.08
CA THR A 86 -21.79 -1.11 -3.20
C THR A 86 -23.17 -0.52 -3.48
N GLN A 87 -24.00 -0.31 -2.45
CA GLN A 87 -25.31 0.32 -2.60
C GLN A 87 -25.20 1.74 -3.17
N GLY A 88 -24.25 2.55 -2.68
CA GLY A 88 -23.99 3.89 -3.22
C GLY A 88 -23.64 3.86 -4.72
N LEU A 89 -22.81 2.90 -5.13
CA LEU A 89 -22.46 2.67 -6.54
C LEU A 89 -23.68 2.24 -7.37
N SER A 90 -24.51 1.35 -6.84
CA SER A 90 -25.75 0.92 -7.51
C SER A 90 -26.76 2.07 -7.66
N LEU A 91 -26.88 2.97 -6.67
CA LEU A 91 -27.77 4.13 -6.72
C LEU A 91 -27.42 5.10 -7.87
N VAL A 92 -26.14 5.20 -8.23
CA VAL A 92 -25.69 6.04 -9.35
C VAL A 92 -25.63 5.27 -10.68
N GLY A 93 -26.07 4.01 -10.69
CA GLY A 93 -26.10 3.14 -11.87
C GLY A 93 -24.71 2.64 -12.29
N ALA A 94 -23.75 2.57 -11.37
CA ALA A 94 -22.41 2.07 -11.68
C ALA A 94 -22.43 0.55 -11.91
N ALA A 95 -21.92 0.11 -13.05
CA ALA A 95 -21.62 -1.28 -13.35
C ALA A 95 -20.14 -1.60 -13.09
N THR A 96 -19.27 -0.60 -13.21
CA THR A 96 -17.84 -0.72 -12.88
C THR A 96 -17.37 0.47 -12.06
N VAL A 97 -16.28 0.27 -11.33
CA VAL A 97 -15.50 1.35 -10.71
C VAL A 97 -14.04 1.20 -11.11
N GLU A 98 -13.45 2.31 -11.55
CA GLU A 98 -12.04 2.43 -11.88
C GLU A 98 -11.47 3.71 -11.25
N GLY A 99 -10.17 3.93 -11.35
CA GLY A 99 -9.57 5.18 -10.88
C GLY A 99 -8.12 5.04 -10.48
N SER A 100 -7.73 5.83 -9.49
CA SER A 100 -6.38 5.84 -8.94
C SER A 100 -6.37 6.08 -7.44
N ALA A 101 -5.24 5.75 -6.83
CA ALA A 101 -4.94 6.03 -5.44
C ALA A 101 -3.54 6.65 -5.34
N ALA A 102 -3.36 7.55 -4.39
CA ALA A 102 -2.06 8.08 -4.00
C ALA A 102 -1.88 7.87 -2.49
N ALA A 103 -1.00 6.93 -2.12
CA ALA A 103 -0.70 6.65 -0.72
C ALA A 103 0.45 7.54 -0.25
N ALA A 104 0.17 8.38 0.76
CA ALA A 104 1.22 9.10 1.45
C ALA A 104 1.97 8.13 2.36
N SER A 105 3.29 8.16 2.30
CA SER A 105 4.16 7.32 3.11
C SER A 105 5.34 8.14 3.63
N THR A 106 5.94 7.70 4.73
CA THR A 106 7.16 8.29 5.27
C THR A 106 8.23 7.22 5.40
N VAL A 107 9.45 7.55 4.98
CA VAL A 107 10.63 6.72 5.16
C VAL A 107 11.52 7.39 6.20
N THR A 108 11.57 6.81 7.39
CA THR A 108 12.47 7.27 8.46
C THR A 108 13.75 6.46 8.41
N ALA A 109 14.88 7.11 8.18
CA ALA A 109 16.20 6.49 8.11
C ALA A 109 17.23 7.35 8.89
N PRO A 110 18.47 6.86 9.11
CA PRO A 110 19.48 7.62 9.86
C PRO A 110 19.85 8.97 9.24
N GLN A 111 19.65 9.14 7.93
CA GLN A 111 19.83 10.43 7.25
C GLN A 111 18.65 11.40 7.37
N GLY A 112 17.53 10.99 7.98
CA GLY A 112 16.35 11.81 8.18
C GLY A 112 15.05 11.10 7.81
N THR A 113 13.94 11.84 7.87
CA THR A 113 12.62 11.38 7.42
C THR A 113 12.27 12.00 6.08
N LEU A 114 11.91 11.17 5.10
CA LEU A 114 11.54 11.60 3.76
C LEU A 114 10.07 11.24 3.48
N PRO A 115 9.24 12.20 3.02
CA PRO A 115 7.92 11.89 2.50
C PRO A 115 8.03 11.21 1.13
N VAL A 116 7.21 10.19 0.90
CA VAL A 116 7.11 9.45 -0.36
C VAL A 116 5.64 9.31 -0.69
N THR A 117 5.26 9.59 -1.94
CA THR A 117 3.91 9.29 -2.43
C THR A 117 3.99 8.13 -3.41
N VAL A 118 3.18 7.11 -3.19
CA VAL A 118 3.11 5.94 -4.07
C VAL A 118 1.80 6.02 -4.87
N PRO A 119 1.85 6.31 -6.18
CA PRO A 119 0.68 6.26 -7.04
C PRO A 119 0.33 4.80 -7.34
N ALA A 120 -0.97 4.50 -7.38
CA ALA A 120 -1.52 3.22 -7.76
C ALA A 120 -2.72 3.39 -8.69
N THR A 121 -2.87 2.47 -9.62
CA THR A 121 -3.97 2.43 -10.59
C THR A 121 -4.99 1.39 -10.15
N ILE A 122 -6.27 1.75 -10.23
CA ILE A 122 -7.41 0.88 -10.02
C ILE A 122 -8.01 0.57 -11.40
N PRO A 123 -7.78 -0.63 -11.97
CA PRO A 123 -8.41 -1.03 -13.21
C PRO A 123 -9.94 -1.17 -13.06
N PRO A 124 -10.70 -1.13 -14.17
CA PRO A 124 -12.14 -1.35 -14.15
C PRO A 124 -12.50 -2.64 -13.41
N THR A 125 -13.22 -2.48 -12.31
CA THR A 125 -13.67 -3.57 -11.45
C THR A 125 -15.19 -3.64 -11.49
N PRO A 126 -15.80 -4.80 -11.79
CA PRO A 126 -17.25 -4.97 -11.77
C PRO A 126 -17.83 -4.72 -10.38
N VAL A 127 -18.90 -3.93 -10.32
CA VAL A 127 -19.68 -3.70 -9.11
C VAL A 127 -20.76 -4.78 -9.04
N PRO A 128 -20.82 -5.61 -7.99
CA PRO A 128 -21.90 -6.59 -7.85
C PRO A 128 -23.23 -5.90 -7.55
N SER A 129 -24.33 -6.64 -7.72
CA SER A 129 -25.67 -6.14 -7.40
C SER A 129 -25.90 -5.87 -5.91
N SER A 130 -25.12 -6.50 -5.03
CA SER A 130 -25.20 -6.33 -3.58
C SER A 130 -23.96 -6.90 -2.88
N GLY A 131 -23.86 -6.68 -1.57
CA GLY A 131 -22.80 -7.23 -0.73
C GLY A 131 -21.47 -6.49 -0.84
N SER A 132 -20.47 -6.93 -0.08
CA SER A 132 -19.10 -6.43 -0.18
C SER A 132 -18.39 -7.03 -1.39
N PHE A 133 -17.42 -6.30 -1.95
CA PHE A 133 -16.55 -6.81 -3.01
C PHE A 133 -15.13 -6.34 -2.86
N GLN A 134 -14.22 -6.92 -3.63
CA GLN A 134 -12.81 -6.57 -3.61
C GLN A 134 -12.43 -5.76 -4.84
N VAL A 135 -11.63 -4.72 -4.61
CA VAL A 135 -11.01 -3.90 -5.65
C VAL A 135 -9.51 -4.04 -5.52
N THR A 136 -8.83 -4.34 -6.63
CA THR A 136 -7.36 -4.40 -6.66
C THR A 136 -6.80 -3.08 -7.15
N ALA A 137 -5.70 -2.61 -6.55
CA ALA A 137 -4.88 -1.55 -7.13
C ALA A 137 -3.43 -1.99 -7.21
N THR A 138 -2.70 -1.44 -8.18
CA THR A 138 -1.28 -1.70 -8.38
C THR A 138 -0.53 -0.39 -8.53
N GLY A 139 0.54 -0.21 -7.77
CA GLY A 139 1.41 0.96 -7.81
C GLY A 139 2.88 0.58 -7.80
N SER A 140 3.74 1.57 -7.95
CA SER A 140 5.19 1.37 -7.90
C SER A 140 5.81 2.38 -6.93
N ALA A 141 6.49 1.86 -5.92
CA ALA A 141 7.26 2.69 -5.00
C ALA A 141 8.55 3.15 -5.71
N PRO A 142 8.93 4.44 -5.62
CA PRO A 142 10.06 4.97 -6.36
C PRO A 142 11.40 4.42 -5.85
N SER A 143 12.41 4.47 -6.72
CA SER A 143 13.81 4.21 -6.34
C SER A 143 14.30 5.22 -5.30
N MET A 144 15.09 4.76 -4.33
CA MET A 144 15.65 5.59 -3.28
C MET A 144 17.08 5.18 -2.94
N THR A 145 17.95 6.16 -2.69
CA THR A 145 19.33 5.93 -2.24
C THR A 145 19.48 6.29 -0.77
N PHE A 146 20.05 5.37 0.01
CA PHE A 146 20.40 5.62 1.42
C PHE A 146 21.86 6.06 1.53
N THR A 147 22.12 7.17 2.23
CA THR A 147 23.47 7.76 2.36
C THR A 147 24.14 7.45 3.70
N LYS A 148 23.41 6.88 4.67
CA LYS A 148 23.91 6.50 5.98
C LYS A 148 23.50 5.07 6.30
N ALA A 149 24.40 4.32 6.92
CA ALA A 149 24.10 2.97 7.39
C ALA A 149 23.17 3.01 8.61
N GLY A 150 22.27 2.02 8.72
CA GLY A 150 21.35 1.84 9.83
C GLY A 150 19.99 1.33 9.38
N THR A 151 18.97 1.48 10.22
CA THR A 151 17.61 0.98 9.96
C THR A 151 16.75 2.04 9.29
N ALA A 152 16.13 1.67 8.16
CA ALA A 152 15.05 2.45 7.55
C ALA A 152 13.69 1.84 7.90
N THR A 153 12.71 2.67 8.24
CA THR A 153 11.33 2.28 8.54
C THR A 153 10.39 2.97 7.55
N ILE A 154 9.52 2.20 6.91
CA ILE A 154 8.46 2.69 6.05
C ILE A 154 7.16 2.72 6.85
N THR A 155 6.49 3.87 6.88
CA THR A 155 5.17 4.05 7.47
C THR A 155 4.21 4.52 6.39
N VAL A 156 3.15 3.76 6.15
CA VAL A 156 2.04 4.16 5.26
C VAL A 156 1.10 5.05 6.07
N GLY A 157 0.72 6.18 5.52
CA GLY A 157 -0.22 7.13 6.10
C GLY A 157 -1.49 7.23 5.26
N ASP A 158 -2.05 8.43 5.17
CA ASP A 158 -3.32 8.69 4.49
C ASP A 158 -3.28 8.41 2.99
N ILE A 159 -4.45 8.15 2.42
CA ILE A 159 -4.62 7.82 1.01
C ILE A 159 -5.57 8.84 0.37
N LYS A 160 -5.18 9.37 -0.79
CA LYS A 160 -6.12 10.06 -1.69
C LYS A 160 -6.62 9.06 -2.71
N LEU A 161 -7.92 8.84 -2.78
CA LEU A 161 -8.58 8.12 -3.87
C LEU A 161 -9.14 9.12 -4.88
N THR A 162 -9.05 8.78 -6.16
CA THR A 162 -9.78 9.43 -7.25
C THR A 162 -10.51 8.34 -8.00
N LEU A 163 -11.82 8.25 -7.82
CA LEU A 163 -12.66 7.15 -8.29
C LEU A 163 -13.59 7.61 -9.41
N HIS A 164 -13.80 6.74 -10.38
CA HIS A 164 -14.61 6.97 -11.56
C HIS A 164 -15.60 5.80 -11.75
N PRO A 165 -16.77 5.88 -11.12
CA PRO A 165 -17.85 4.93 -11.37
C PRO A 165 -18.46 5.12 -12.78
N LYS A 166 -18.59 4.02 -13.51
CA LYS A 166 -19.12 3.98 -14.88
C LYS A 166 -20.31 3.06 -15.02
N LYS A 167 -21.20 3.41 -15.95
CA LYS A 167 -22.35 2.59 -16.34
C LYS A 167 -21.90 1.39 -17.20
N ALA A 168 -22.82 0.46 -17.44
CA ALA A 168 -22.56 -0.73 -18.25
C ALA A 168 -22.16 -0.42 -19.70
N ASP A 169 -22.58 0.71 -20.25
CA ASP A 169 -22.21 1.19 -21.59
C ASP A 169 -20.85 1.92 -21.63
N GLY A 170 -20.15 2.00 -20.49
CA GLY A 170 -18.86 2.69 -20.36
C GLY A 170 -18.96 4.21 -20.19
N THR A 171 -20.17 4.78 -20.21
CA THR A 171 -20.38 6.22 -19.95
C THR A 171 -20.33 6.53 -18.46
N ASP A 172 -20.14 7.82 -18.15
CA ASP A 172 -20.10 8.29 -16.77
C ASP A 172 -21.45 8.10 -16.07
N THR A 173 -21.38 7.75 -14.79
CA THR A 173 -22.54 7.86 -13.89
C THR A 173 -22.86 9.32 -13.61
N GLY A 174 -24.03 9.60 -13.04
CA GLY A 174 -24.40 10.98 -12.64
C GLY A 174 -23.49 11.57 -11.56
N LEU A 175 -22.68 10.75 -10.88
CA LEU A 175 -21.68 11.19 -9.91
C LEU A 175 -20.39 11.69 -10.56
N GLY A 176 -20.08 11.24 -11.78
CA GLY A 176 -18.80 11.51 -12.44
C GLY A 176 -17.60 10.99 -11.63
N THR A 177 -16.43 11.58 -11.89
CA THR A 177 -15.21 11.34 -11.11
C THR A 177 -15.27 12.10 -9.78
N PHE A 178 -14.84 11.46 -8.69
CA PHE A 178 -14.76 12.11 -7.38
C PHE A 178 -13.48 11.74 -6.63
N ASP A 179 -13.06 12.65 -5.75
CA ASP A 179 -11.95 12.43 -4.83
C ASP A 179 -12.47 12.03 -3.44
N SER A 180 -11.72 11.15 -2.77
CA SER A 180 -11.94 10.79 -1.37
C SER A 180 -10.62 10.82 -0.61
N GLN A 181 -10.53 11.72 0.37
CA GLN A 181 -9.43 11.79 1.33
C GLN A 181 -9.65 10.77 2.44
N CYS A 182 -8.96 9.64 2.34
CA CYS A 182 -9.06 8.55 3.29
C CYS A 182 -8.00 8.69 4.39
N THR A 183 -8.44 8.67 5.66
CA THR A 183 -7.55 8.70 6.82
C THR A 183 -7.43 7.32 7.46
N GLN A 184 -6.24 6.93 7.87
CA GLN A 184 -6.03 5.66 8.55
C GLN A 184 -6.76 5.63 9.93
N VAL A 185 -7.40 4.51 10.28
CA VAL A 185 -8.12 4.31 11.56
C VAL A 185 -7.80 2.98 12.24
#